data_AF-A0A5E4JPR0-F1
#
_entry.id   AF-A0A5E4JPR0-F1
#
_cell.length_a   1.000
_cell.length_b   1.000
_cell.length_c   1.000
_cell.angle_alpha   90.00
_cell.angle_beta   90.00
_cell.angle_gamma   90.00
#
_symmetry.space_group_name_H-M   'P 1'
#
loop_
_entity.id
_entity.type
_entity.pdbx_description
1 polymer ?
#
loop_
_entity_poly.entity_id
_entity_poly.type
_entity_poly.pdbx_seq_one_letter_code
_entity_poly.pdbx_strand_id
1 'polypeptide(L)'
;MTRSISKIIISHLGGFVFFLILLAIANILVPSIPSGVYSNIVGFFNINLFFLLLIMIVGLINEIFWNFYFPFNILAPISGSFLGVYIVMFIYRIWNFLNSLYIHSNIIIPIESIYFLVVLLTLIIGYITILARHGMPRKDWEEESEEWTRRRLERKRERLTRKINNVDRKLNKNVEWDDVGEEFKLALYNLGKNLNDLFDGKKNKKRKK
;
A
#
# COMPACT_ATOMS: atom_id res chain seq x y z
N MET A 1 8.06 0.55 -9.28
CA MET A 1 7.34 1.78 -8.86
C MET A 1 8.24 2.54 -7.89
N THR A 2 8.84 3.64 -8.35
CA THR A 2 9.58 4.56 -7.47
C THR A 2 8.57 5.22 -6.54
N ARG A 3 8.67 4.92 -5.24
CA ARG A 3 7.87 5.66 -4.24
C ARG A 3 8.48 7.04 -4.12
N SER A 4 7.65 8.07 -3.95
CA SER A 4 8.15 9.40 -3.63
C SER A 4 8.96 9.33 -2.33
N ILE A 5 10.15 9.94 -2.31
CA ILE A 5 11.03 10.00 -1.14
C ILE A 5 10.29 10.60 0.05
N SER A 6 9.47 11.62 -0.18
CA SER A 6 8.63 12.23 0.85
C SER A 6 7.66 11.22 1.47
N LYS A 7 7.10 10.30 0.65
CA LYS A 7 6.20 9.26 1.14
C LYS A 7 6.92 8.25 2.04
N ILE A 8 8.16 7.90 1.72
CA ILE A 8 9.02 7.02 2.52
C ILE A 8 9.31 7.64 3.89
N ILE A 9 9.72 8.92 3.87
CA ILE A 9 10.02 9.68 5.10
C ILE A 9 8.78 9.78 5.98
N ILE A 10 7.64 10.16 5.42
CA ILE A 10 6.38 10.31 6.16
C ILE A 10 5.92 8.96 6.75
N SER A 11 6.05 7.85 6.02
CA SER A 11 5.62 6.55 6.55
C SER A 11 6.50 6.09 7.73
N HIS A 12 7.81 6.31 7.66
CA HIS A 12 8.74 5.93 8.73
C HIS A 12 8.60 6.82 9.96
N LEU A 13 8.62 8.13 9.76
CA LEU A 13 8.43 9.10 10.85
C LEU A 13 7.05 8.94 11.47
N GLY A 14 6.00 8.76 10.66
CA GLY A 14 4.64 8.54 11.15
C GLY A 14 4.53 7.29 12.03
N GLY A 15 5.12 6.17 11.61
CA GLY A 15 5.16 4.95 12.41
C GLY A 15 5.91 5.13 13.74
N PHE A 16 7.03 5.85 13.72
CA PHE A 16 7.81 6.11 14.93
C PHE A 16 7.11 7.09 15.88
N VAL A 17 6.51 8.16 15.36
CA VAL A 17 5.70 9.10 16.17
C VAL A 17 4.51 8.39 16.79
N PHE A 18 3.82 7.53 16.05
CA PHE A 18 2.74 6.71 16.58
C PHE A 18 3.22 5.82 17.74
N PHE A 19 4.37 5.16 17.57
CA PHE A 19 5.00 4.38 18.64
C PHE A 19 5.31 5.24 19.87
N LEU A 20 5.84 6.45 19.71
CA LEU A 20 6.12 7.37 20.82
C LEU A 20 4.85 7.78 21.57
N ILE A 21 3.75 8.02 20.85
CA ILE A 21 2.45 8.33 21.48
C ILE A 21 1.98 7.15 22.33
N LEU A 22 2.05 5.93 21.80
CA LEU A 22 1.69 4.72 22.56
C LEU A 22 2.57 4.56 23.81
N LEU A 23 3.88 4.79 23.68
CA LEU A 23 4.80 4.70 24.81
C LEU A 23 4.56 5.80 25.85
N ALA A 24 4.20 7.01 25.43
CA ALA A 24 3.83 8.10 26.33
C ALA A 24 2.56 7.75 27.13
N ILE A 25 1.54 7.21 26.46
CA ILE A 25 0.32 6.71 27.13
C ILE A 25 0.68 5.60 28.12
N ALA A 26 1.54 4.66 27.72
CA ALA A 26 1.96 3.59 28.60
C ALA A 26 2.70 4.11 29.85
N ASN A 27 3.56 5.12 29.69
CA ASN A 27 4.24 5.78 30.82
C ASN A 27 3.26 6.44 31.79
N ILE A 28 2.22 7.12 31.29
CA ILE A 28 1.19 7.76 32.13
C ILE A 28 0.41 6.71 32.94
N LEU A 29 0.23 5.51 32.40
CA LEU A 29 -0.50 4.43 33.06
C LEU A 29 0.33 3.67 34.12
N VAL A 30 1.66 3.85 34.16
CA VAL A 30 2.54 3.15 35.12
C VAL A 30 2.09 3.31 36.57
N PRO A 31 1.74 4.51 37.07
CA PRO A 31 1.27 4.67 38.45
C PRO A 31 -0.12 4.07 38.71
N SER A 32 -0.92 3.88 37.64
CA SER A 32 -2.31 3.41 37.74
C SER A 32 -2.43 1.88 37.75
N ILE A 33 -1.39 1.17 37.28
CA ILE A 33 -1.38 -0.29 37.16
C ILE A 33 -0.33 -0.86 38.12
N PRO A 34 -0.74 -1.39 39.29
CA PRO A 34 0.18 -1.93 40.29
C PRO A 34 0.65 -3.34 39.90
N SER A 35 1.32 -3.47 38.75
CA SER A 35 1.98 -4.72 38.37
C SER A 35 3.44 -4.45 38.00
N GLY A 36 4.37 -5.14 38.67
CA GLY A 36 5.79 -5.00 38.41
C GLY A 36 6.16 -5.32 36.96
N VAL A 37 5.48 -6.31 36.37
CA VAL A 37 5.64 -6.71 34.97
C VAL A 37 5.32 -5.55 34.02
N TYR A 38 4.22 -4.83 34.23
CA TYR A 38 3.87 -3.69 33.38
C TYR A 38 4.93 -2.59 33.44
N SER A 39 5.37 -2.23 34.65
CA SER A 39 6.42 -1.21 34.82
C SER A 39 7.73 -1.63 34.16
N ASN A 40 8.08 -2.92 34.23
CA ASN A 40 9.28 -3.48 33.60
C ASN A 40 9.20 -3.43 32.07
N ILE A 41 8.02 -3.70 31.48
CA ILE A 41 7.82 -3.61 30.03
C ILE A 41 7.96 -2.15 29.56
N VAL A 42 7.30 -1.21 30.23
CA VAL A 42 7.40 0.21 29.87
C VAL A 42 8.85 0.71 30.06
N GLY A 43 9.49 0.33 31.16
CA GLY A 43 10.89 0.62 31.43
C GLY A 43 11.84 0.06 30.36
N PHE A 44 11.61 -1.17 29.89
CA PHE A 44 12.37 -1.77 28.80
C PHE A 44 12.30 -0.91 27.53
N PHE A 45 11.11 -0.47 27.11
CA PHE A 45 10.97 0.38 25.94
C PHE A 45 11.62 1.76 26.13
N ASN A 46 11.51 2.36 27.31
CA ASN A 46 12.17 3.65 27.61
C ASN A 46 13.70 3.55 27.51
N ILE A 47 14.31 2.51 28.09
CA ILE A 47 15.77 2.30 28.02
C ILE A 47 16.23 2.05 26.58
N ASN A 48 15.39 1.42 25.76
CA ASN A 48 15.70 1.09 24.38
C ASN A 48 15.22 2.16 23.36
N LEU A 49 14.68 3.29 23.82
CA LEU A 49 14.10 4.30 22.93
C LEU A 49 15.10 4.85 21.93
N PHE A 50 16.33 5.17 22.39
CA PHE A 50 17.39 5.62 21.50
C PHE A 50 17.79 4.55 20.47
N PHE A 51 17.79 3.28 20.87
CA PHE A 51 18.10 2.18 19.98
C PHE A 51 17.03 1.99 18.89
N LEU A 52 15.76 2.11 19.25
CA LEU A 52 14.64 2.09 18.31
C LEU A 52 14.68 3.28 17.34
N LEU A 53 15.07 4.47 17.82
CA LEU A 53 15.30 5.63 16.96
C LEU A 53 16.41 5.34 15.94
N LEU A 54 17.50 4.71 16.36
CA LEU A 54 18.61 4.33 15.48
C LEU A 54 18.15 3.34 14.40
N ILE A 55 17.42 2.29 14.79
CA ILE A 55 16.81 1.34 13.83
C ILE A 55 15.95 2.08 12.81
N MET A 56 15.12 3.01 13.25
CA MET A 56 14.29 3.81 12.36
C MET A 56 15.12 4.64 11.37
N ILE A 57 16.15 5.34 11.85
CA ILE A 57 17.03 6.17 11.00
C ILE A 57 17.76 5.31 9.96
N VAL A 58 18.36 4.20 10.38
CA VAL A 58 19.07 3.29 9.48
C VAL A 58 18.10 2.63 8.50
N GLY A 59 16.89 2.28 8.94
CA GLY A 59 15.82 1.77 8.09
C GLY A 59 15.41 2.77 7.00
N LEU A 60 15.24 4.04 7.39
CA LEU A 60 14.92 5.13 6.46
C LEU A 60 16.04 5.34 5.44
N ILE A 61 17.31 5.36 5.88
CA ILE A 61 18.47 5.48 4.97
C ILE A 61 18.49 4.30 3.99
N ASN A 62 18.28 3.09 4.49
CA ASN A 62 18.25 1.88 3.67
C ASN A 62 17.16 1.96 2.59
N GLU A 63 15.94 2.35 2.93
CA GLU A 63 14.87 2.52 1.94
C GLU A 63 15.18 3.61 0.90
N ILE A 64 15.81 4.72 1.33
CA ILE A 64 16.24 5.77 0.41
C ILE A 64 17.27 5.21 -0.59
N PHE A 65 18.28 4.46 -0.12
CA PHE A 65 19.27 3.84 -1.00
C PHE A 65 18.66 2.84 -1.98
N TRP A 66 17.65 2.06 -1.56
CA TRP A 66 16.93 1.15 -2.47
C TRP A 66 16.13 1.88 -3.56
N ASN A 67 15.75 3.15 -3.32
CA ASN A 67 15.01 3.95 -4.27
C ASN A 67 15.92 4.72 -5.25
N PHE A 68 17.24 4.81 -4.97
CA PHE A 68 18.17 5.38 -5.92
C PHE A 68 18.43 4.47 -7.11
N TYR A 69 18.80 5.08 -8.23
CA TYR A 69 19.29 4.36 -9.40
C TYR A 69 20.74 3.91 -9.19
N PHE A 70 21.15 2.88 -9.92
CA PHE A 70 22.56 2.51 -10.00
C PHE A 70 23.39 3.72 -10.46
N PRO A 71 24.56 3.99 -9.84
CA PRO A 71 25.31 3.14 -8.90
C PRO A 71 25.00 3.36 -7.41
N PHE A 72 24.16 4.32 -7.05
CA PHE A 72 23.98 4.69 -5.64
C PHE A 72 23.22 3.62 -4.82
N ASN A 73 22.44 2.75 -5.48
CA ASN A 73 21.76 1.65 -4.78
C ASN A 73 22.69 0.55 -4.26
N ILE A 74 23.97 0.54 -4.65
CA ILE A 74 25.01 -0.38 -4.15
C ILE A 74 25.20 -0.20 -2.64
N LEU A 75 24.89 0.98 -2.10
CA LEU A 75 24.93 1.23 -0.66
C LEU A 75 23.77 0.58 0.09
N ALA A 76 22.68 0.20 -0.59
CA ALA A 76 21.49 -0.32 0.06
C ALA A 76 21.74 -1.67 0.77
N PRO A 77 22.44 -2.67 0.18
CA PRO A 77 22.81 -3.89 0.90
C PRO A 77 23.70 -3.62 2.13
N ILE A 78 24.56 -2.60 2.07
CA ILE A 78 25.43 -2.22 3.19
C ILE A 78 24.60 -1.62 4.32
N SER A 79 23.72 -0.64 4.04
CA SER A 79 22.81 -0.11 5.06
C SER A 79 21.85 -1.18 5.58
N GLY A 80 21.43 -2.09 4.71
CA GLY A 80 20.55 -3.21 5.04
C GLY A 80 21.20 -4.20 6.00
N SER A 81 22.51 -4.44 5.88
CA SER A 81 23.22 -5.33 6.80
C SER A 81 23.32 -4.73 8.20
N PHE A 82 23.61 -3.42 8.31
CA PHE A 82 23.55 -2.70 9.59
C PHE A 82 22.15 -2.76 10.20
N LEU A 83 21.10 -2.50 9.40
CA LEU A 83 19.71 -2.60 9.84
C LEU A 83 19.41 -4.01 10.37
N GLY A 84 19.80 -5.05 9.63
CA GLY A 84 19.61 -6.45 10.02
C GLY A 84 20.29 -6.77 11.36
N VAL A 85 21.53 -6.32 11.55
CA VAL A 85 22.25 -6.49 12.82
C VAL A 85 21.51 -5.79 13.96
N TYR A 86 21.06 -4.55 13.77
CA TYR A 86 20.30 -3.84 14.81
C TYR A 86 18.97 -4.53 15.14
N ILE A 87 18.26 -5.06 14.14
CA ILE A 87 17.03 -5.83 14.36
C ILE A 87 17.33 -7.08 15.19
N VAL A 88 18.36 -7.86 14.84
CA VAL A 88 18.73 -9.06 15.60
C VAL A 88 19.18 -8.70 17.02
N MET A 89 19.93 -7.61 17.18
CA MET A 89 20.31 -7.10 18.49
C MET A 89 19.08 -6.68 19.32
N PHE A 90 18.06 -6.08 18.71
CA PHE A 90 16.81 -5.78 19.39
C PHE A 90 16.06 -7.05 19.84
N ILE A 91 15.98 -8.06 18.96
CA ILE A 91 15.38 -9.35 19.28
C ILE A 91 16.11 -10.00 20.45
N TYR A 92 17.43 -9.97 20.47
CA TYR A 92 18.23 -10.47 21.58
C TYR A 92 17.97 -9.70 22.88
N ARG A 93 17.79 -8.38 22.82
CA ARG A 93 17.39 -7.57 23.99
C ARG A 93 16.00 -7.96 24.50
N ILE A 94 15.04 -8.21 23.61
CA ILE A 94 13.71 -8.73 23.98
C ILE A 94 13.87 -10.10 24.65
N TRP A 95 14.67 -10.99 24.07
CA TRP A 95 14.93 -12.31 24.65
C TRP A 95 15.49 -12.21 26.07
N ASN A 96 16.52 -11.39 26.28
CA ASN A 96 17.11 -11.18 27.60
C ASN A 96 16.11 -10.59 28.60
N PHE A 97 15.27 -9.65 28.15
CA PHE A 97 14.21 -9.08 28.95
C PHE A 97 13.13 -10.12 29.33
N LEU A 98 12.72 -10.98 28.40
CA LEU A 98 11.78 -12.06 28.71
C LEU A 98 12.41 -13.10 29.65
N ASN A 99 13.70 -13.40 29.48
CA ASN A 99 14.43 -14.31 30.33
C ASN A 99 14.53 -13.79 31.78
N SER A 100 14.71 -12.48 31.97
CA SER A 100 14.72 -11.86 33.30
C SER A 100 13.35 -11.80 33.96
N LEU A 101 12.25 -11.86 33.19
CA LEU A 101 10.90 -11.89 33.74
C LEU A 101 10.42 -13.30 34.13
N TYR A 102 10.69 -14.31 33.30
CA TYR A 102 9.98 -15.60 33.41
C TYR A 102 10.87 -16.82 33.48
N ILE A 103 11.96 -16.86 32.69
CA ILE A 103 12.55 -18.14 32.28
C ILE A 103 13.79 -18.47 33.13
N HIS A 104 14.55 -17.47 33.61
CA HIS A 104 15.83 -17.65 34.33
C HIS A 104 16.73 -18.73 33.69
N SER A 105 16.63 -18.90 32.36
CA SER A 105 17.37 -19.93 31.65
C SER A 105 18.76 -19.43 31.30
N ASN A 106 19.75 -20.31 31.44
CA ASN A 106 21.14 -20.03 31.06
C ASN A 106 21.39 -20.43 29.60
N ILE A 107 20.46 -20.12 28.68
CA ILE A 107 20.66 -20.39 27.25
C ILE A 107 21.62 -19.34 26.72
N ILE A 108 22.84 -19.77 26.41
CA ILE A 108 23.88 -18.93 25.79
C ILE A 108 23.69 -18.99 24.28
N ILE A 109 23.22 -17.87 23.70
CA ILE A 109 23.05 -17.72 22.25
C ILE A 109 24.36 -17.13 21.68
N PRO A 110 24.99 -17.76 20.68
CA PRO A 110 26.24 -17.26 20.08
C PRO A 110 25.95 -16.08 19.14
N ILE A 111 25.65 -14.92 19.74
CA ILE A 111 25.11 -13.76 19.02
C ILE A 111 26.08 -13.17 17.98
N GLU A 112 27.39 -13.26 18.26
CA GLU A 112 28.45 -12.77 17.37
C GLU A 112 28.43 -13.50 16.01
N SER A 113 28.28 -14.82 16.04
CA SER A 113 28.18 -15.65 14.84
C SER A 113 26.92 -15.31 14.04
N ILE A 114 25.80 -15.03 14.73
CA ILE A 114 24.54 -14.65 14.10
C ILE A 114 24.69 -13.28 13.42
N TYR A 115 25.33 -12.30 14.05
CA TYR A 115 25.58 -10.99 13.43
C TYR A 115 26.39 -11.10 12.15
N PHE A 116 27.48 -11.86 12.18
CA PHE A 116 28.31 -12.10 10.99
C PHE A 116 27.50 -12.74 9.86
N LEU A 117 26.71 -13.77 10.18
CA LEU A 117 25.87 -14.49 9.21
C LEU A 117 24.81 -13.57 8.59
N VAL A 118 24.15 -12.73 9.40
CA VAL A 118 23.16 -11.77 8.92
C VAL A 118 23.79 -10.75 7.97
N VAL A 119 24.98 -10.24 8.28
CA VAL A 119 25.70 -9.33 7.40
C VAL A 119 26.02 -10.00 6.07
N LEU A 120 26.60 -11.22 6.11
CA LEU A 120 26.98 -11.97 4.92
C LEU A 120 25.76 -12.24 4.02
N LEU A 121 24.67 -12.77 4.59
CA LEU A 121 23.45 -13.08 3.83
C LEU A 121 22.84 -11.83 3.23
N THR A 122 22.75 -10.73 4.00
CA THR A 122 22.14 -9.50 3.52
C THR A 122 22.94 -8.88 2.37
N LEU A 123 24.27 -8.91 2.44
CA LEU A 123 25.13 -8.44 1.36
C LEU A 123 24.98 -9.30 0.11
N ILE A 124 25.07 -10.63 0.24
CA ILE A 124 24.95 -11.56 -0.90
C ILE A 124 23.59 -11.37 -1.60
N ILE A 125 22.49 -11.46 -0.85
CA ILE A 125 21.13 -11.34 -1.39
C ILE A 125 20.91 -9.94 -1.98
N GLY A 126 21.37 -8.90 -1.29
CA GLY A 126 21.23 -7.52 -1.74
C GLY A 126 21.95 -7.25 -3.05
N TYR A 127 23.21 -7.66 -3.18
CA TYR A 127 23.97 -7.47 -4.42
C TYR A 127 23.44 -8.33 -5.57
N ILE A 128 23.05 -9.58 -5.32
CA ILE A 128 22.37 -10.41 -6.33
C ILE A 128 21.11 -9.71 -6.84
N THR A 129 20.32 -9.11 -5.94
CA THR A 129 19.09 -8.40 -6.32
C THR A 129 19.38 -7.16 -7.18
N ILE A 130 20.44 -6.41 -6.87
CA ILE A 130 20.85 -5.24 -7.67
C ILE A 130 21.32 -5.66 -9.06
N LEU A 131 22.16 -6.69 -9.13
CA LEU A 131 22.67 -7.24 -10.39
C LEU A 131 21.54 -7.82 -11.23
N ALA A 132 20.63 -8.58 -10.64
CA ALA A 132 19.46 -9.12 -11.34
C ALA A 132 18.58 -8.01 -11.92
N ARG A 133 18.39 -6.90 -11.20
CA ARG A 133 17.57 -5.77 -11.65
C ARG A 133 18.21 -4.96 -12.78
N HIS A 134 19.54 -4.86 -12.83
CA HIS A 134 20.26 -4.04 -13.82
C HIS A 134 20.87 -4.85 -14.97
N GLY A 135 21.13 -6.14 -14.76
CA GLY A 135 21.70 -7.06 -15.74
C GLY A 135 20.66 -7.73 -16.64
N MET A 136 19.36 -7.64 -16.32
CA MET A 136 18.31 -8.10 -17.24
C MET A 136 17.95 -7.01 -18.26
N PRO A 137 17.96 -7.32 -19.57
CA PRO A 137 17.51 -6.37 -20.59
C PRO A 137 16.04 -6.03 -20.35
N ARG A 138 15.79 -4.75 -20.09
CA ARG A 138 14.49 -4.22 -19.63
C ARG A 138 13.45 -4.11 -20.76
N LYS A 139 13.80 -4.44 -22.00
CA LYS A 139 13.05 -4.02 -23.18
C LYS A 139 11.79 -4.86 -23.46
N ASP A 140 11.80 -6.12 -23.04
CA ASP A 140 10.82 -7.09 -23.55
C ASP A 140 9.51 -7.07 -22.73
N TRP A 141 9.59 -6.80 -21.43
CA TRP A 141 8.45 -6.90 -20.50
C TRP A 141 7.55 -5.65 -20.46
N GLU A 142 8.12 -4.46 -20.68
CA GLU A 142 7.31 -3.22 -20.73
C GLU A 142 6.53 -3.16 -22.05
N GLU A 143 7.14 -3.56 -23.18
CA GLU A 143 6.46 -3.69 -24.47
C GLU A 143 5.37 -4.78 -24.44
N GLU A 144 5.65 -5.96 -23.86
CA GLU A 144 4.67 -7.05 -23.75
C GLU A 144 3.50 -6.71 -22.81
N SER A 145 3.75 -5.96 -21.73
CA SER A 145 2.72 -5.51 -20.78
C SER A 145 1.79 -4.45 -21.39
N GLU A 146 2.33 -3.50 -22.14
CA GLU A 146 1.52 -2.55 -22.90
C GLU A 146 0.68 -3.25 -23.97
N GLU A 147 1.29 -4.19 -24.69
CA GLU A 147 0.59 -4.97 -25.72
C GLU A 147 -0.53 -5.84 -25.12
N TRP A 148 -0.28 -6.50 -23.99
CA TRP A 148 -1.30 -7.26 -23.27
C TRP A 148 -2.47 -6.37 -22.80
N THR A 149 -2.16 -5.17 -22.31
CA THR A 149 -3.17 -4.19 -21.86
C THR A 149 -4.01 -3.68 -23.03
N ARG A 150 -3.38 -3.40 -24.18
CA ARG A 150 -4.07 -3.06 -25.43
C ARG A 150 -4.98 -4.20 -25.90
N ARG A 151 -4.46 -5.42 -25.99
CA ARG A 151 -5.24 -6.63 -26.38
C ARG A 151 -6.43 -6.85 -25.44
N ARG A 152 -6.29 -6.58 -24.14
CA ARG A 152 -7.39 -6.72 -23.16
C ARG A 152 -8.47 -5.65 -23.36
N LEU A 153 -8.09 -4.40 -23.64
CA LEU A 153 -9.02 -3.31 -23.96
C LEU A 153 -9.77 -3.58 -25.27
N GLU A 154 -9.07 -4.05 -26.30
CA GLU A 154 -9.67 -4.42 -27.60
C GLU A 154 -10.71 -5.53 -27.45
N ARG A 155 -10.38 -6.63 -26.75
CA ARG A 155 -11.35 -7.71 -26.47
C ARG A 155 -12.58 -7.22 -25.71
N LYS A 156 -12.40 -6.27 -24.78
CA LYS A 156 -13.52 -5.69 -24.02
C LYS A 156 -14.40 -4.83 -24.93
N ARG A 157 -13.79 -4.06 -25.84
CA ARG A 157 -14.48 -3.25 -26.85
C ARG A 157 -15.27 -4.14 -27.80
N GLU A 158 -14.67 -5.19 -28.35
CA GLU A 158 -15.35 -6.16 -29.23
C GLU A 158 -16.56 -6.81 -28.56
N ARG A 159 -16.44 -7.24 -27.29
CA ARG A 159 -17.55 -7.79 -26.52
C ARG A 159 -18.69 -6.79 -26.35
N LEU A 160 -18.36 -5.51 -26.14
CA LEU A 160 -19.36 -4.45 -26.06
C LEU A 160 -20.05 -4.24 -27.41
N THR A 161 -19.30 -4.17 -28.51
CA THR A 161 -19.85 -4.00 -29.86
C THR A 161 -20.77 -5.16 -30.23
N ARG A 162 -20.40 -6.41 -29.91
CA ARG A 162 -21.26 -7.59 -30.13
C ARG A 162 -22.55 -7.52 -29.30
N LYS A 163 -22.47 -7.03 -28.05
CA LYS A 163 -23.67 -6.84 -27.22
C LYS A 163 -24.60 -5.79 -27.81
N ILE A 164 -24.07 -4.66 -28.25
CA ILE A 164 -24.85 -3.59 -28.89
C ILE A 164 -25.53 -4.13 -30.15
N ASN A 165 -24.78 -4.76 -31.06
CA ASN A 165 -25.35 -5.33 -32.28
C ASN A 165 -26.43 -6.39 -32.01
N ASN A 166 -26.26 -7.21 -30.97
CA ASN A 166 -27.27 -8.19 -30.57
C ASN A 166 -28.53 -7.53 -29.99
N VAL A 167 -28.38 -6.43 -29.25
CA VAL A 167 -29.51 -5.65 -28.74
C VAL A 167 -30.26 -4.99 -29.88
N ASP A 168 -29.56 -4.33 -30.81
CA ASP A 168 -30.16 -3.73 -32.00
C ASP A 168 -30.90 -4.76 -32.84
N ARG A 169 -30.31 -5.95 -33.06
CA ARG A 169 -30.95 -7.03 -33.80
C ARG A 169 -32.20 -7.58 -33.10
N LYS A 170 -32.24 -7.53 -31.77
CA LYS A 170 -33.39 -7.95 -30.96
C LYS A 170 -34.50 -6.88 -30.99
N LEU A 171 -34.15 -5.61 -31.03
CA LEU A 171 -35.07 -4.47 -31.19
C LEU A 171 -35.64 -4.39 -32.61
N ASN A 172 -34.85 -4.74 -33.63
CA ASN A 172 -35.28 -4.71 -35.03
C ASN A 172 -36.11 -5.94 -35.45
N LYS A 173 -36.45 -6.82 -34.50
CA LYS A 173 -37.39 -7.92 -34.71
C LYS A 173 -38.80 -7.38 -34.43
N ASN A 174 -39.38 -6.73 -35.44
CA ASN A 174 -40.77 -6.28 -35.57
C ASN A 174 -41.55 -6.18 -34.24
N VAL A 175 -41.39 -5.07 -33.54
CA VAL A 175 -42.47 -4.57 -32.69
C VAL A 175 -43.39 -3.78 -33.63
N GLU A 176 -44.42 -4.44 -34.15
CA GLU A 176 -45.50 -3.75 -34.85
C GLU A 176 -46.20 -2.83 -33.85
N TRP A 177 -46.24 -1.53 -34.16
CA TRP A 177 -46.87 -0.50 -33.33
C TRP A 177 -48.40 -0.64 -33.22
N ASP A 178 -48.98 -1.64 -33.88
CA ASP A 178 -50.40 -1.99 -33.80
C ASP A 178 -50.74 -2.81 -32.55
N ASP A 179 -49.78 -3.54 -31.96
CA ASP A 179 -50.00 -4.31 -30.71
C ASP A 179 -49.87 -3.46 -29.44
N VAL A 180 -49.43 -2.21 -29.58
CA VAL A 180 -49.35 -1.28 -28.44
C VAL A 180 -50.73 -0.64 -28.27
N GLY A 181 -51.52 -1.17 -27.33
CA GLY A 181 -52.87 -0.71 -27.05
C GLY A 181 -52.98 0.82 -26.90
N GLU A 182 -54.09 1.37 -27.38
CA GLU A 182 -54.39 2.82 -27.43
C GLU A 182 -54.10 3.54 -26.10
N GLU A 183 -54.31 2.87 -24.96
CA GLU A 183 -54.03 3.42 -23.63
C GLU A 183 -52.55 3.77 -23.41
N PHE A 184 -51.64 2.94 -23.91
CA PHE A 184 -50.20 3.18 -23.79
C PHE A 184 -49.72 4.24 -24.77
N LYS A 185 -50.33 4.32 -25.96
CA LYS A 185 -50.11 5.41 -26.93
C LYS A 185 -50.53 6.76 -26.33
N LEU A 186 -51.70 6.82 -25.70
CA LEU A 186 -52.19 8.01 -24.99
C LEU A 186 -51.31 8.39 -23.80
N ALA A 187 -50.83 7.40 -23.03
CA ALA A 187 -49.91 7.65 -21.92
C ALA A 187 -48.59 8.27 -22.40
N LEU A 188 -47.98 7.73 -23.46
CA LEU A 188 -46.76 8.28 -24.06
C LEU A 188 -46.98 9.67 -24.67
N TYR A 189 -48.11 9.88 -25.34
CA TYR A 189 -48.47 11.18 -25.89
C TYR A 189 -48.60 12.24 -24.79
N ASN A 190 -49.30 11.91 -23.70
CA ASN A 190 -49.45 12.82 -22.56
C ASN A 190 -48.13 13.08 -21.84
N LEU A 191 -47.24 12.08 -21.75
CA LEU A 191 -45.91 12.25 -21.17
C LEU A 191 -45.02 13.15 -22.03
N GLY A 192 -45.05 12.97 -23.34
CA GLY A 192 -44.34 13.82 -24.30
C GLY A 192 -44.86 15.26 -24.27
N LYS A 193 -46.18 15.45 -24.21
CA LYS A 193 -46.81 16.78 -24.12
C LYS A 193 -46.46 17.48 -22.81
N ASN A 194 -46.57 16.79 -21.67
CA ASN A 194 -46.17 17.34 -20.37
C ASN A 194 -44.68 17.72 -20.32
N LEU A 195 -43.82 16.93 -20.95
CA LEU A 195 -42.39 17.26 -21.08
C LEU A 195 -42.18 18.49 -21.96
N ASN A 196 -42.87 18.61 -23.09
CA ASN A 196 -42.76 19.77 -23.97
C ASN A 196 -43.27 21.05 -23.27
N ASP A 197 -44.38 20.96 -22.53
CA ASP A 197 -44.90 22.08 -21.71
C ASP A 197 -43.93 22.48 -20.58
N LEU A 198 -43.20 21.52 -19.99
CA LEU A 198 -42.12 21.77 -19.03
C LEU A 198 -40.93 22.51 -19.66
N PHE A 199 -40.61 22.23 -20.92
CA PHE A 199 -39.51 22.89 -21.64
C PHE A 199 -39.92 24.26 -22.21
N ASP A 200 -41.15 24.44 -22.69
CA ASP A 200 -41.66 25.73 -23.16
C ASP A 200 -42.04 26.68 -22.02
N GLY A 201 -42.48 26.18 -20.85
CA GLY A 201 -42.65 26.98 -19.64
C GLY A 201 -41.35 27.63 -19.15
N LYS A 202 -40.19 27.09 -19.55
CA LYS A 202 -38.86 27.67 -19.26
C LYS A 202 -38.49 28.84 -20.18
N LYS A 203 -39.11 28.98 -21.36
CA LYS A 203 -38.85 30.13 -22.26
C LYS A 203 -39.56 31.42 -21.82
N ASN A 204 -40.73 31.34 -21.19
CA ASN A 204 -41.49 32.54 -20.77
C ASN A 204 -41.00 33.18 -19.46
N LYS A 205 -40.19 32.48 -18.64
CA LYS A 205 -39.57 33.07 -17.43
C LYS A 205 -38.30 33.91 -17.71
N LYS A 206 -37.75 33.88 -18.94
CA LYS A 206 -36.58 34.69 -19.32
C LYS A 206 -36.91 36.05 -19.96
N ARG A 207 -38.19 36.39 -20.15
CA ARG A 207 -38.64 37.68 -20.71
C ARG A 207 -39.28 38.65 -19.71
N LYS A 208 -39.29 38.33 -18.41
CA LYS A 208 -39.64 39.28 -17.33
C LYS A 208 -38.46 39.37 -16.34
N LYS A 209 -37.37 39.96 -16.80
CA LYS A 209 -36.38 40.64 -15.97
C LYS A 209 -35.86 41.82 -16.78
#